data_AF-A0A0F9PYT1-F1
#
_entry.id   AF-A0A0F9PYT1-F1
#
_cell.length_a   1.000
_cell.length_b   1.000
_cell.length_c   1.000
_cell.angle_alpha   90.00
_cell.angle_beta   90.00
_cell.angle_gamma   90.00
#
_symmetry.space_group_name_H-M   'P 1'
#
loop_
_entity.id
_entity.type
_entity.pdbx_description
1 polymer ?
#
loop_
_entity_poly.entity_id
_entity_poly.type
_entity_poly.pdbx_seq_one_letter_code
_entity_poly.pdbx_strand_id
1 'polypeptide(L)'
;MHGIGRVKIQMGTGMLELTSESLVGKGLHREVHVHPNDSSKCVKVVVLRGEEETRREQAYYHFLQRKNIEWVSLPRFYGNEETN
;
A
#
# COMPACT_ATOMS: atom_id res chain seq x y z
N MET A 1 2.38 -23.06 31.63
CA MET A 1 3.77 -22.84 31.20
C MET A 1 3.77 -22.21 29.81
N HIS A 2 4.41 -21.05 29.72
CA HIS A 2 4.90 -20.36 28.52
C HIS A 2 3.86 -19.91 27.48
N GLY A 3 3.24 -18.77 27.78
CA GLY A 3 2.66 -17.89 26.78
C GLY A 3 3.72 -17.43 25.79
N ILE A 4 3.47 -17.68 24.49
CA ILE A 4 4.25 -17.14 23.40
C ILE A 4 3.51 -15.88 22.95
N GLY A 5 4.13 -14.73 23.24
CA GLY A 5 3.60 -13.41 22.96
C GLY A 5 3.23 -13.24 21.48
N ARG A 6 1.96 -12.91 21.23
CA ARG A 6 1.61 -12.21 20.01
C ARG A 6 2.02 -10.76 20.21
N VAL A 7 3.15 -10.39 19.61
CA VAL A 7 3.49 -8.99 19.36
C VAL A 7 2.37 -8.42 18.49
N LYS A 8 1.39 -7.74 19.11
CA LYS A 8 0.47 -6.87 18.39
C LYS A 8 1.30 -5.63 18.01
N ILE A 9 1.84 -5.63 16.80
CA ILE A 9 2.32 -4.38 16.20
C ILE A 9 1.05 -3.59 15.86
N GLN A 10 0.68 -2.67 16.74
CA GLN A 10 -0.38 -1.70 16.50
C GLN A 10 0.24 -0.48 15.85
N MET A 11 -0.06 -0.24 14.57
CA MET A 11 0.22 1.01 13.87
C MET A 11 -0.85 1.21 12.77
N GLY A 12 -1.72 2.23 12.92
CA GLY A 12 -2.69 2.67 11.90
C GLY A 12 -4.16 2.43 12.28
N THR A 13 -4.86 3.49 12.66
CA THR A 13 -6.29 3.51 12.99
C THR A 13 -7.13 3.80 11.74
N GLY A 14 -7.86 2.79 11.26
CA GLY A 14 -8.96 2.94 10.31
C GLY A 14 -8.68 2.32 8.93
N MET A 15 -9.55 1.39 8.53
CA MET A 15 -9.69 0.96 7.13
C MET A 15 -9.93 2.19 6.25
N LEU A 16 -9.23 2.28 5.11
CA LEU A 16 -9.45 3.36 4.16
C LEU A 16 -10.73 3.10 3.37
N GLU A 17 -11.68 4.02 3.45
CA GLU A 17 -12.89 4.00 2.62
C GLU A 17 -12.56 4.53 1.23
N LEU A 18 -12.60 3.64 0.24
CA LEU A 18 -12.45 3.98 -1.17
C LEU A 18 -13.83 4.02 -1.83
N THR A 19 -14.01 4.98 -2.73
CA THR A 19 -15.26 5.16 -3.49
C THR A 19 -14.94 5.21 -4.97
N SER A 20 -15.95 5.05 -5.82
CA SER A 20 -15.78 5.20 -7.27
C SER A 20 -15.34 6.61 -7.68
N GLU A 21 -15.60 7.62 -6.84
CA GLU A 21 -15.18 9.01 -7.06
C GLU A 21 -13.67 9.20 -6.86
N SER A 22 -13.04 8.37 -6.03
CA SER A 22 -11.59 8.44 -5.82
C SER A 22 -10.79 7.68 -6.89
N LEU A 23 -11.45 6.96 -7.80
CA LEU A 23 -10.78 6.17 -8.85
C LEU A 23 -10.02 7.07 -9.83
N VAL A 24 -8.70 6.86 -9.89
CA VAL A 24 -7.79 7.52 -10.84
C VAL A 24 -7.63 6.69 -12.10
N GLY A 25 -7.59 5.36 -11.97
CA GLY A 25 -7.38 4.48 -13.11
C GLY A 25 -7.60 3.02 -12.76
N LYS A 26 -8.03 2.26 -13.77
CA LYS A 26 -8.32 0.84 -13.67
C LYS A 26 -7.56 0.05 -14.73
N GLY A 27 -6.78 -0.92 -14.28
CA GLY A 27 -6.17 -1.94 -15.12
C GLY A 27 -6.87 -3.28 -14.96
N LEU A 28 -6.31 -4.33 -15.57
CA LEU A 28 -6.85 -5.69 -15.48
C LEU A 28 -6.81 -6.24 -14.04
N HIS A 29 -5.68 -6.04 -13.34
CA HIS A 29 -5.46 -6.63 -12.01
C HIS A 29 -5.62 -5.63 -10.86
N ARG A 30 -5.55 -4.32 -11.15
CA ARG A 30 -5.43 -3.29 -10.12
C ARG A 30 -6.20 -2.04 -10.43
N GLU A 31 -6.69 -1.43 -9.38
CA GLU A 31 -7.29 -0.09 -9.38
C GLU A 31 -6.40 0.86 -8.58
N VAL A 32 -6.38 2.12 -8.99
CA VAL A 32 -5.65 3.18 -8.29
C VAL A 32 -6.65 4.23 -7.87
N HIS A 33 -6.64 4.56 -6.58
CA HIS A 33 -7.50 5.58 -5.99
C HIS A 33 -6.67 6.70 -5.38
N VAL A 34 -7.19 7.92 -5.36
CA VAL A 34 -6.63 9.00 -4.52
C VAL A 34 -6.79 8.60 -3.06
N HIS A 35 -5.76 8.81 -2.24
CA HIS A 35 -5.84 8.50 -0.83
C HIS A 35 -6.80 9.48 -0.11
N PRO A 36 -7.80 8.99 0.65
CA PRO A 36 -8.91 9.82 1.13
C PRO A 36 -8.47 10.93 2.11
N ASN A 37 -7.40 10.69 2.87
CA ASN A 37 -6.88 11.63 3.86
C ASN A 37 -5.67 12.44 3.36
N ASP A 38 -5.15 12.18 2.15
CA ASP A 38 -3.94 12.82 1.64
C ASP A 38 -3.91 12.78 0.11
N SER A 39 -4.33 13.86 -0.53
CA SER A 39 -4.43 13.94 -1.99
C SER A 39 -3.07 13.86 -2.72
N SER A 40 -1.94 13.95 -2.00
CA SER A 40 -0.61 13.75 -2.59
C SER A 40 -0.24 12.27 -2.73
N LYS A 41 -1.06 11.36 -2.18
CA LYS A 41 -0.87 9.92 -2.19
C LYS A 41 -1.97 9.22 -2.96
N CYS A 42 -1.68 7.99 -3.38
CA CYS A 42 -2.65 7.09 -3.96
C CYS A 42 -2.61 5.73 -3.27
N VAL A 43 -3.72 5.00 -3.37
CA VAL A 43 -3.86 3.62 -2.92
C VAL A 43 -3.99 2.74 -4.16
N LYS A 44 -3.16 1.71 -4.24
CA LYS A 44 -3.15 0.74 -5.34
C LYS A 44 -3.77 -0.57 -4.84
N VAL A 45 -5.00 -0.84 -5.26
CA VAL A 45 -5.80 -1.98 -4.82
C VAL A 45 -5.66 -3.13 -5.82
N VAL A 46 -5.46 -4.35 -5.33
CA VAL A 46 -5.48 -5.56 -6.16
C VAL A 46 -6.92 -6.06 -6.23
N VAL A 47 -7.54 -5.95 -7.40
CA VAL A 47 -8.95 -6.35 -7.61
C VAL A 47 -9.10 -7.70 -8.30
N LEU A 48 -8.04 -8.19 -8.94
CA LEU A 48 -8.05 -9.49 -9.61
C LEU A 48 -6.69 -10.19 -9.48
N ARG A 49 -6.72 -11.36 -8.82
CA ARG A 49 -5.65 -12.38 -8.69
C ARG A 49 -4.27 -11.89 -8.22
N GLY A 50 -3.74 -12.63 -7.25
CA GLY A 50 -2.30 -12.81 -7.05
C GLY A 50 -1.61 -11.70 -6.25
N GLU A 51 -0.82 -12.12 -5.27
CA GLU A 51 0.00 -11.21 -4.46
C GLU A 51 1.47 -11.17 -4.92
N GLU A 52 1.90 -12.05 -5.82
CA GLU A 52 3.31 -12.21 -6.16
C GLU A 52 3.91 -10.94 -6.77
N GLU A 53 3.19 -10.31 -7.72
CA GLU A 53 3.62 -9.05 -8.29
C GLU A 53 3.69 -7.94 -7.24
N THR A 54 2.72 -7.91 -6.32
CA THR A 54 2.65 -6.94 -5.22
C THR A 54 3.82 -7.13 -4.26
N ARG A 55 4.12 -8.37 -3.85
CA ARG A 55 5.28 -8.69 -3.00
C ARG A 55 6.59 -8.33 -3.67
N ARG A 56 6.75 -8.59 -4.97
CA ARG A 56 7.94 -8.21 -5.73
C ARG A 56 8.11 -6.69 -5.81
N GLU A 57 7.02 -5.97 -6.08
CA GLU A 57 7.00 -4.50 -6.12
C GLU A 57 7.37 -3.91 -4.74
N GLN A 58 6.74 -4.37 -3.66
CA GLN A 58 7.03 -3.95 -2.28
C GLN A 58 8.50 -4.23 -1.91
N ALA A 59 9.02 -5.42 -2.23
CA ALA A 59 10.41 -5.78 -1.96
C ALA A 59 11.39 -4.83 -2.66
N TYR A 60 11.09 -4.42 -3.90
CA TYR A 60 11.91 -3.45 -4.64
C TYR A 60 11.86 -2.06 -4.01
N TYR A 61 10.67 -1.57 -3.64
CA TYR A 61 10.55 -0.30 -2.94
C TYR A 61 11.29 -0.28 -1.60
N HIS A 62 11.21 -1.36 -0.81
CA HIS A 62 11.99 -1.47 0.42
C HIS A 62 13.50 -1.49 0.15
N PHE A 63 13.95 -2.12 -0.92
CA PHE A 63 15.35 -2.04 -1.34
C PHE A 63 15.75 -0.60 -1.67
N LEU A 64 14.96 0.14 -2.44
CA LEU A 64 15.23 1.55 -2.79
C LEU A 64 15.23 2.47 -1.55
N GLN A 65 14.31 2.24 -0.60
CA GLN A 65 14.30 2.94 0.68
C GLN A 65 15.59 2.71 1.47
N ARG A 66 16.08 1.47 1.53
CA ARG A 66 17.38 1.16 2.17
C ARG A 66 18.57 1.78 1.44
N LYS A 67 18.44 2.06 0.15
CA LYS A 67 19.46 2.77 -0.65
C LYS A 67 19.39 4.29 -0.51
N ASN A 68 18.39 4.83 0.20
CA ASN A 68 18.21 6.26 0.42
C ASN A 68 18.28 7.10 -0.88
N ILE A 69 17.51 6.69 -1.89
CA ILE A 69 17.39 7.44 -3.15
C ILE A 69 16.61 8.75 -2.94
N GLU A 70 16.76 9.71 -3.85
CA GLU A 70 16.17 11.05 -3.76
C GLU A 70 14.66 11.13 -4.12
N TRP A 71 14.03 10.04 -4.57
CA TRP A 71 12.58 9.97 -4.94
C TRP A 71 12.04 11.00 -5.94
N VAL A 72 12.90 11.81 -6.59
CA VAL A 72 12.45 12.84 -7.55
C VAL A 72 11.69 12.25 -8.75
N SER A 73 12.13 11.08 -9.23
CA SER A 73 11.56 10.43 -10.43
C SER A 73 10.69 9.20 -10.10
N LEU A 74 10.48 8.88 -8.82
CA LEU A 74 9.75 7.69 -8.40
C LEU A 74 8.85 8.01 -7.20
N PRO A 75 7.58 7.55 -7.18
CA PRO A 75 6.75 7.69 -6.00
C PRO A 75 7.30 6.85 -4.86
N ARG A 76 7.21 7.36 -3.62
CA ARG A 76 7.61 6.60 -2.43
C ARG A 76 6.51 5.61 -2.04
N PHE A 77 6.91 4.41 -1.64
CA PHE A 77 6.01 3.45 -1.01
C PHE A 77 5.84 3.78 0.48
N TYR A 78 4.60 3.96 0.94
CA TYR A 78 4.30 4.37 2.32
C TYR A 78 3.86 3.23 3.23
N GLY A 79 3.54 2.06 2.66
CA GLY A 79 3.03 0.92 3.41
C GLY A 79 1.80 0.32 2.75
N ASN A 80 1.24 -0.69 3.41
CA ASN A 80 -0.05 -1.28 3.05
C ASN A 80 -1.10 -0.78 4.04
N GLU A 81 -2.31 -0.54 3.54
CA GLU A 81 -3.47 -0.12 4.33
C GLU A 81 -4.61 -1.10 4.00
N GLU A 82 -5.46 -1.36 4.99
CA GLU A 82 -6.71 -2.11 4.76
C GLU A 82 -7.73 -1.19 4.07
N THR A 83 -8.56 -1.75 3.19
CA THR A 83 -9.62 -1.03 2.46
C THR A 83 -10.95 -1.78 2.56
N ASN A 84 -12.06 -1.08 2.31
CA ASN A 84 -13.42 -1.64 2.26
C ASN A 84 -13.70 -2.52 1.03
#